data_AF-A0A6I8RTJ1-F1
#
_entry.id   AF-A0A6I8RTJ1-F1
#
_cell.length_a   1.000
_cell.length_b   1.000
_cell.length_c   1.000
_cell.angle_alpha   90.00
_cell.angle_beta   90.00
_cell.angle_gamma   90.00
#
_symmetry.space_group_name_H-M   'P 1'
#
loop_
_entity.id
_entity.type
_entity.pdbx_description
1 polymer ?
#
loop_
_entity_poly.entity_id
_entity_poly.type
_entity_poly.pdbx_seq_one_letter_code
_entity_poly.pdbx_strand_id
1 'polypeptide(L)'
;MEYSTEKFQVPDMYCLQRLSTLAPSIARGLIRYNKISLRNTSGMSSGYNQANIVILHKSLADDFEKFCNANSGPLPLLYRSAPGEWKCPLLSKDSDIRTDCLQYRKYENGVFSGNLNSLESYTEQLRDMVTFYLGCSFSFENEVQKHGIPIRNVEQQCNVSMYRTAVPCIGMGRFSCNLVVTMRPVPQDKLNAVVKITHPMKECHGAPVHIGSPGFLGIKDLQKTDYGDPVQLHPGDIPVFWACGVTGAEAVSSCKSSLAFTHSPGCMFITDIKNEKADSSQASDIPKVLQISSSPAHYSLVSLHTAEKIDELENAVAVDPGNRGIKHLLIKDELLKSSLSLSHAKSILITTGFPTHLQHQPPEETDGHPGAIAMVAMLQALGKQVAIVTDERALDLNKAILNGAIHQGILKHNVPLLHYKEDSADSALNFLCENGNPEKPRFDHLVAIERSGRASDGNYYNARKINIKHLVDPIDNLFLAAQSIEGITTTGIGDGGNELGMGKVKEAVKKHITNGDTIACDIAADFAIIAGVSNWGGYAVACALYLLNNCEIHERYLRKAVGFPRNTEGNYLASSLPAVKKEENLLSLLVAQGVRSGKTGNLAMEVDGLPFYNTHSDMIQRLLALTM
;
A
#
# COMPACT_ATOMS: atom_id res chain seq x y z
N MET A 1 -69.79 -13.25 16.41
CA MET A 1 -69.36 -11.83 16.31
C MET A 1 -67.97 -11.76 16.92
N GLU A 2 -66.97 -11.90 16.04
CA GLU A 2 -65.55 -11.88 16.37
C GLU A 2 -65.12 -10.44 16.68
N TYR A 3 -64.41 -10.26 17.79
CA TYR A 3 -63.73 -9.01 18.09
C TYR A 3 -62.36 -9.01 17.39
N SER A 4 -62.27 -8.16 16.38
CA SER A 4 -61.04 -7.80 15.66
C SER A 4 -59.99 -7.23 16.62
N THR A 5 -58.85 -7.89 16.73
CA THR A 5 -57.61 -7.33 17.27
C THR A 5 -56.87 -6.60 16.15
N GLU A 6 -57.08 -5.30 16.04
CA GLU A 6 -56.30 -4.44 15.16
C GLU A 6 -54.82 -4.44 15.60
N LYS A 7 -53.97 -5.06 14.78
CA LYS A 7 -52.51 -4.87 14.84
C LYS A 7 -52.21 -3.43 14.44
N PHE A 8 -51.85 -2.60 15.40
CA PHE A 8 -51.19 -1.32 15.13
C PHE A 8 -49.84 -1.58 14.44
N GLN A 9 -49.80 -1.45 13.11
CA GLN A 9 -48.56 -1.24 12.36
C GLN A 9 -48.15 0.22 12.57
N VAL A 10 -47.24 0.45 13.51
CA VAL A 10 -46.52 1.73 13.62
C VAL A 10 -45.47 1.78 12.50
N PRO A 11 -45.34 2.88 11.73
CA PRO A 11 -44.35 2.94 10.65
C PRO A 11 -42.92 2.78 11.20
N ASP A 12 -42.14 1.86 10.63
CA ASP A 12 -40.78 1.48 11.05
C ASP A 12 -39.83 2.68 11.32
N MET A 13 -40.05 3.80 10.63
CA MET A 13 -39.23 5.02 10.73
C MET A 13 -39.32 5.74 12.09
N TYR A 14 -40.50 5.74 12.73
CA TYR A 14 -40.69 6.37 14.06
C TYR A 14 -40.09 5.52 15.20
N CYS A 15 -39.95 4.20 14.98
CA CYS A 15 -39.35 3.28 15.95
C CYS A 15 -37.81 3.42 15.97
N LEU A 16 -37.18 3.51 14.80
CA LEU A 16 -35.73 3.67 14.65
C LEU A 16 -35.19 4.95 15.33
N GLN A 17 -35.92 6.08 15.21
CA GLN A 17 -35.52 7.36 15.80
C GLN A 17 -35.54 7.35 17.35
N ARG A 18 -36.42 6.55 17.96
CA ARG A 18 -36.45 6.35 19.43
C ARG A 18 -35.35 5.38 19.88
N LEU A 19 -35.07 4.36 19.08
CA LEU A 19 -34.05 3.34 19.36
C LEU A 19 -32.62 3.90 19.26
N SER A 20 -32.39 4.90 18.41
CA SER A 20 -31.08 5.56 18.28
C SER A 20 -30.66 6.33 19.52
N THR A 21 -31.62 6.83 20.30
CA THR A 21 -31.37 7.59 21.54
C THR A 21 -31.42 6.74 22.81
N LEU A 22 -31.67 5.43 22.69
CA LEU A 22 -31.73 4.56 23.86
C LEU A 22 -30.35 4.46 24.53
N ALA A 23 -30.38 4.41 25.86
CA ALA A 23 -29.21 3.96 26.61
C ALA A 23 -28.92 2.49 26.25
N PRO A 24 -27.64 2.09 26.08
CA PRO A 24 -27.27 0.72 25.74
C PRO A 24 -27.87 -0.36 26.64
N SER A 25 -27.98 -0.10 27.95
CA SER A 25 -28.60 -1.02 28.90
C SER A 25 -30.08 -1.28 28.61
N ILE A 26 -30.83 -0.26 28.20
CA ILE A 26 -32.24 -0.39 27.80
C ILE A 26 -32.33 -1.17 26.49
N ALA A 27 -31.45 -0.87 25.52
CA ALA A 27 -31.42 -1.58 24.26
C ALA A 27 -31.13 -3.08 24.46
N ARG A 28 -30.10 -3.43 25.23
CA ARG A 28 -29.82 -4.83 25.61
C ARG A 28 -30.98 -5.48 26.35
N GLY A 29 -31.61 -4.78 27.30
CA GLY A 29 -32.80 -5.28 28.00
C GLY A 29 -33.95 -5.61 27.04
N LEU A 30 -34.23 -4.73 26.07
CA LEU A 30 -35.27 -4.98 25.08
C LEU A 30 -34.95 -6.18 24.17
N ILE A 31 -33.68 -6.37 23.80
CA ILE A 31 -33.20 -7.56 23.07
C ILE A 31 -33.40 -8.81 23.92
N ARG A 32 -32.88 -8.81 25.15
CA ARG A 32 -32.97 -9.90 26.13
C ARG A 32 -34.41 -10.40 26.35
N TYR A 33 -35.38 -9.49 26.40
CA TYR A 33 -36.79 -9.83 26.58
C TYR A 33 -37.58 -10.00 25.27
N ASN A 34 -36.91 -10.08 24.11
CA ASN A 34 -37.51 -10.21 22.78
C ASN A 34 -38.61 -9.18 22.50
N LYS A 35 -38.39 -7.93 22.95
CA LYS A 35 -39.34 -6.81 22.80
C LYS A 35 -39.09 -5.96 21.55
N ILE A 36 -38.12 -6.34 20.74
CA ILE A 36 -37.76 -5.67 19.48
C ILE A 36 -37.91 -6.68 18.33
N SER A 37 -38.57 -6.27 17.24
CA SER A 37 -38.76 -7.10 16.03
C SER A 37 -37.78 -6.75 14.90
N LEU A 38 -36.71 -6.02 15.20
CA LEU A 38 -35.68 -5.64 14.24
C LEU A 38 -34.78 -6.81 13.85
N ARG A 39 -34.22 -6.72 12.64
CA ARG A 39 -33.30 -7.72 12.08
C ARG A 39 -31.83 -7.40 12.29
N ASN A 40 -31.49 -6.19 12.72
CA ASN A 40 -30.12 -5.76 12.96
C ASN A 40 -30.06 -4.67 14.06
N THR A 41 -28.85 -4.38 14.50
CA THR A 41 -28.51 -3.41 15.56
C THR A 41 -28.01 -2.07 15.00
N SER A 42 -28.07 -1.88 13.67
CA SER A 42 -27.64 -0.65 13.03
C SER A 42 -28.48 0.53 13.51
N GLY A 43 -27.81 1.64 13.83
CA GLY A 43 -28.46 2.86 14.32
C GLY A 43 -28.99 2.79 15.75
N MET A 44 -28.96 1.64 16.45
CA MET A 44 -29.37 1.54 17.86
C MET A 44 -28.29 2.09 18.79
N SER A 45 -28.71 2.84 19.83
CA SER A 45 -27.80 3.45 20.82
C SER A 45 -26.64 4.24 20.17
N SER A 46 -26.98 5.19 19.31
CA SER A 46 -26.02 5.97 18.54
C SER A 46 -25.01 6.69 19.44
N GLY A 47 -23.73 6.64 19.08
CA GLY A 47 -22.63 7.19 19.86
C GLY A 47 -21.98 6.21 20.84
N TYR A 48 -22.42 4.95 20.87
CA TYR A 48 -21.81 3.87 21.64
C TYR A 48 -21.19 2.80 20.73
N ASN A 49 -20.09 2.21 21.20
CA ASN A 49 -19.37 1.16 20.51
C ASN A 49 -20.24 -0.10 20.45
N GLN A 50 -20.18 -0.80 19.34
CA GLN A 50 -20.75 -2.14 19.20
C GLN A 50 -19.62 -3.15 18.98
N ALA A 51 -19.80 -4.37 19.47
CA ALA A 51 -18.81 -5.42 19.41
C ALA A 51 -19.29 -6.63 18.59
N ASN A 52 -18.42 -7.14 17.73
CA ASN A 52 -18.53 -8.46 17.15
C ASN A 52 -18.22 -9.50 18.23
N ILE A 53 -18.96 -10.61 18.24
CA ILE A 53 -18.84 -11.66 19.26
C ILE A 53 -18.32 -12.95 18.63
N VAL A 54 -17.33 -13.55 19.28
CA VAL A 54 -16.84 -14.93 19.05
C VAL A 54 -16.79 -15.66 20.38
N ILE A 55 -17.35 -16.87 20.45
CA ILE A 55 -17.39 -17.71 21.64
C ILE A 55 -16.81 -19.08 21.29
N LEU A 56 -15.77 -19.47 22.01
CA LEU A 56 -14.97 -20.67 21.73
C LEU A 56 -14.69 -21.43 23.02
N HIS A 57 -14.45 -22.75 22.90
CA HIS A 57 -14.00 -23.55 24.03
C HIS A 57 -12.64 -23.03 24.56
N LYS A 58 -12.44 -23.03 25.88
CA LYS A 58 -11.26 -22.48 26.56
C LYS A 58 -9.92 -23.01 26.04
N SER A 59 -9.89 -24.23 25.51
CA SER A 59 -8.69 -24.84 24.90
C SER A 59 -8.19 -24.12 23.64
N LEU A 60 -9.03 -23.29 23.00
CA LEU A 60 -8.68 -22.51 21.81
C LEU A 60 -8.44 -21.03 22.13
N ALA A 61 -8.69 -20.61 23.39
CA ALA A 61 -8.78 -19.21 23.74
C ALA A 61 -7.44 -18.46 23.60
N ASP A 62 -6.34 -19.07 24.06
CA ASP A 62 -5.01 -18.43 23.98
C ASP A 62 -4.52 -18.31 22.53
N ASP A 63 -4.78 -19.33 21.71
CA ASP A 63 -4.45 -19.28 20.27
C ASP A 63 -5.30 -18.25 19.54
N PHE A 64 -6.57 -18.11 19.91
CA PHE A 64 -7.45 -17.10 19.31
C PHE A 64 -7.07 -15.68 19.72
N GLU A 65 -6.64 -15.46 20.96
CA GLU A 65 -6.12 -14.16 21.39
C GLU A 65 -4.85 -13.79 20.63
N LYS A 66 -3.89 -14.72 20.49
CA LYS A 66 -2.70 -14.53 19.65
C LYS A 66 -3.07 -14.24 18.19
N PHE A 67 -4.09 -14.94 17.67
CA PHE A 67 -4.62 -14.70 16.34
C PHE A 67 -5.20 -13.29 16.20
N CYS A 68 -5.97 -12.81 17.18
CA CYS A 68 -6.49 -11.44 17.19
C CYS A 68 -5.36 -10.40 17.23
N ASN A 69 -4.37 -10.59 18.11
CA ASN A 69 -3.23 -9.68 18.23
C ASN A 69 -2.38 -9.63 16.94
N ALA A 70 -2.19 -10.77 16.28
CA ALA A 70 -1.50 -10.86 14.99
C ALA A 70 -2.33 -10.26 13.83
N ASN A 71 -3.63 -10.05 14.01
CA ASN A 71 -4.55 -9.59 12.98
C ASN A 71 -5.45 -8.46 13.52
N SER A 72 -4.84 -7.51 14.23
CA SER A 72 -5.55 -6.47 14.99
C SER A 72 -6.37 -5.49 14.11
N GLY A 73 -6.06 -5.40 12.82
CA GLY A 73 -6.88 -4.66 11.85
C GLY A 73 -8.32 -5.19 11.78
N PRO A 74 -8.53 -6.43 11.31
CA PRO A 74 -9.86 -7.04 11.30
C PRO A 74 -10.35 -7.51 12.68
N LEU A 75 -9.48 -7.76 13.65
CA LEU A 75 -9.84 -8.35 14.95
C LEU A 75 -9.32 -7.52 16.16
N PRO A 76 -9.71 -6.23 16.28
CA PRO A 76 -9.34 -5.43 17.43
C PRO A 76 -10.00 -6.01 18.68
N LEU A 77 -9.21 -6.61 19.57
CA LEU A 77 -9.71 -7.26 20.78
C LEU A 77 -10.03 -6.23 21.86
N LEU A 78 -11.31 -6.08 22.21
CA LEU A 78 -11.77 -5.15 23.25
C LEU A 78 -11.84 -5.84 24.62
N TYR A 79 -12.30 -7.09 24.66
CA TYR A 79 -12.41 -7.85 25.90
C TYR A 79 -12.34 -9.36 25.65
N ARG A 80 -11.65 -10.07 26.53
CA ARG A 80 -11.64 -11.54 26.64
C ARG A 80 -12.22 -11.91 28.00
N SER A 81 -13.30 -12.69 28.02
CA SER A 81 -13.91 -13.15 29.28
C SER A 81 -13.07 -14.23 29.95
N ALA A 82 -13.29 -14.46 31.25
CA ALA A 82 -12.89 -15.72 31.85
C ALA A 82 -13.73 -16.89 31.28
N PRO A 83 -13.25 -18.14 31.32
CA PRO A 83 -14.06 -19.31 30.99
C PRO A 83 -15.34 -19.36 31.84
N GLY A 84 -16.50 -19.50 31.20
CA GLY A 84 -17.80 -19.54 31.89
C GLY A 84 -18.35 -18.19 32.32
N GLU A 85 -17.62 -17.09 32.10
CA GLU A 85 -18.11 -15.75 32.38
C GLU A 85 -19.02 -15.25 31.26
N TRP A 86 -20.28 -14.92 31.60
CA TRP A 86 -21.26 -14.40 30.64
C TRP A 86 -21.34 -12.87 30.63
N LYS A 87 -20.74 -12.23 31.64
CA LYS A 87 -20.69 -10.77 31.79
C LYS A 87 -19.45 -10.21 31.09
N CYS A 88 -19.46 -8.92 30.83
CA CYS A 88 -18.31 -8.19 30.31
C CYS A 88 -18.18 -6.83 31.03
N PRO A 89 -17.79 -6.84 32.32
CA PRO A 89 -17.85 -5.66 33.18
C PRO A 89 -17.07 -4.45 32.66
N LEU A 90 -16.03 -4.67 31.86
CA LEU A 90 -15.25 -3.59 31.22
C LEU A 90 -16.00 -2.90 30.08
N LEU A 91 -16.92 -3.60 29.40
CA LEU A 91 -17.67 -3.05 28.26
C LEU A 91 -19.13 -2.73 28.60
N SER A 92 -19.68 -3.35 29.65
CA SER A 92 -21.07 -3.16 30.07
C SER A 92 -21.26 -3.54 31.53
N LYS A 93 -22.01 -2.70 32.27
CA LYS A 93 -22.32 -2.95 33.69
C LYS A 93 -23.41 -4.00 33.92
N ASP A 94 -24.30 -4.17 32.94
CA ASP A 94 -25.42 -5.11 32.97
C ASP A 94 -25.50 -5.85 31.62
N SER A 95 -24.65 -6.88 31.49
CA SER A 95 -24.61 -7.74 30.32
C SER A 95 -24.79 -9.21 30.64
N ASP A 96 -25.43 -9.90 29.71
CA ASP A 96 -25.49 -11.35 29.63
C ASP A 96 -25.37 -11.78 28.16
N ILE A 97 -24.19 -12.26 27.78
CA ILE A 97 -23.91 -12.61 26.39
C ILE A 97 -24.77 -13.75 25.85
N ARG A 98 -25.54 -14.44 26.69
CA ARG A 98 -26.44 -15.51 26.23
C ARG A 98 -27.67 -14.94 25.54
N THR A 99 -28.04 -13.69 25.81
CA THR A 99 -29.32 -13.11 25.39
C THR A 99 -29.20 -11.69 24.83
N ASP A 100 -28.06 -11.02 25.01
CA ASP A 100 -27.92 -9.60 24.67
C ASP A 100 -27.55 -9.31 23.19
N CYS A 101 -27.46 -10.33 22.33
CA CYS A 101 -27.42 -10.15 20.88
C CYS A 101 -28.78 -10.54 20.28
N LEU A 102 -29.24 -9.80 19.25
CA LEU A 102 -30.49 -10.12 18.55
C LEU A 102 -30.51 -11.55 17.99
N GLN A 103 -29.36 -12.03 17.52
CA GLN A 103 -29.22 -13.36 16.95
C GLN A 103 -27.75 -13.81 16.99
N TYR A 104 -27.55 -15.09 17.19
CA TYR A 104 -26.29 -15.81 17.18
C TYR A 104 -26.25 -16.81 16.03
N ARG A 105 -25.04 -17.12 15.57
CA ARG A 105 -24.76 -18.25 14.69
C ARG A 105 -24.08 -19.36 15.48
N LYS A 106 -24.56 -20.58 15.29
CA LYS A 106 -23.94 -21.80 15.83
C LYS A 106 -23.06 -22.44 14.75
N TYR A 107 -21.88 -22.88 15.16
CA TYR A 107 -20.97 -23.65 14.31
C TYR A 107 -20.63 -24.97 14.99
N GLU A 108 -20.65 -26.05 14.22
CA GLU A 108 -20.28 -27.39 14.65
C GLU A 108 -19.22 -27.94 13.70
N ASN A 109 -18.06 -28.30 14.25
CA ASN A 109 -16.88 -28.71 13.48
C ASN A 109 -16.48 -27.71 12.39
N GLY A 110 -16.67 -26.41 12.66
CA GLY A 110 -16.39 -25.31 11.73
C GLY A 110 -17.46 -25.08 10.66
N VAL A 111 -18.58 -25.82 10.69
CA VAL A 111 -19.69 -25.65 9.74
C VAL A 111 -20.84 -24.91 10.42
N PHE A 112 -21.37 -23.88 9.76
CA PHE A 112 -22.57 -23.18 10.22
C PHE A 112 -23.76 -24.15 10.30
N SER A 113 -24.36 -24.29 11.49
CA SER A 113 -25.46 -25.25 11.72
C SER A 113 -26.79 -24.61 12.10
N GLY A 114 -26.85 -23.28 12.24
CA GLY A 114 -28.11 -22.57 12.41
C GLY A 114 -27.99 -21.24 13.14
N ASN A 115 -29.09 -20.47 13.10
CA ASN A 115 -29.24 -19.24 13.86
C ASN A 115 -29.99 -19.51 15.18
N LEU A 116 -29.65 -18.78 16.23
CA LEU A 116 -30.27 -18.85 17.56
C LEU A 116 -30.60 -17.43 18.04
N ASN A 117 -31.72 -17.24 18.74
CA ASN A 117 -32.04 -15.95 19.36
C ASN A 117 -31.58 -15.87 20.83
N SER A 118 -31.16 -17.00 21.41
CA SER A 118 -30.63 -17.10 22.76
C SER A 118 -29.68 -18.30 22.85
N LEU A 119 -28.67 -18.21 23.71
CA LEU A 119 -27.74 -19.28 24.05
C LEU A 119 -28.05 -19.91 25.42
N GLU A 120 -29.18 -19.59 26.05
CA GLU A 120 -29.54 -20.12 27.38
C GLU A 120 -29.61 -21.66 27.40
N SER A 121 -30.06 -22.29 26.31
CA SER A 121 -30.07 -23.76 26.17
C SER A 121 -28.67 -24.39 26.15
N TYR A 122 -27.62 -23.57 26.04
CA TYR A 122 -26.21 -23.99 26.01
C TYR A 122 -25.45 -23.60 27.28
N THR A 123 -26.16 -23.23 28.37
CA THR A 123 -25.56 -22.75 29.61
C THR A 123 -24.50 -23.70 30.18
N GLU A 124 -24.70 -25.02 30.09
CA GLU A 124 -23.72 -25.99 30.57
C GLU A 124 -22.45 -26.01 29.71
N GLN A 125 -22.59 -25.99 28.38
CA GLN A 125 -21.46 -25.92 27.45
C GLN A 125 -20.68 -24.62 27.61
N LEU A 126 -21.38 -23.51 27.87
CA LEU A 126 -20.78 -22.19 28.04
C LEU A 126 -19.87 -22.09 29.28
N ARG A 127 -19.98 -22.99 30.27
CA ARG A 127 -19.08 -23.02 31.44
C ARG A 127 -17.61 -23.20 31.05
N ASP A 128 -17.34 -23.89 29.95
CA ASP A 128 -16.01 -24.13 29.41
C ASP A 128 -15.68 -23.24 28.20
N MET A 129 -16.50 -22.23 27.93
CA MET A 129 -16.31 -21.31 26.82
C MET A 129 -15.83 -19.93 27.25
N VAL A 130 -15.07 -19.30 26.36
CA VAL A 130 -14.52 -17.95 26.47
C VAL A 130 -15.18 -17.09 25.41
N THR A 131 -15.64 -15.91 25.80
CA THR A 131 -16.22 -14.91 24.91
C THR A 131 -15.19 -13.84 24.57
N PHE A 132 -15.05 -13.56 23.29
CA PHE A 132 -14.23 -12.49 22.74
C PHE A 132 -15.14 -11.41 22.18
N TYR A 133 -14.93 -10.18 22.66
CA TYR A 133 -15.58 -8.98 22.17
C TYR A 133 -14.57 -8.25 21.30
N LEU A 134 -14.89 -8.16 20.01
CA LEU A 134 -14.04 -7.56 19.00
C LEU A 134 -14.67 -6.26 18.54
N GLY A 135 -13.88 -5.22 18.29
CA GLY A 135 -14.38 -3.95 17.79
C GLY A 135 -15.09 -4.07 16.43
N CYS A 136 -15.86 -3.05 16.07
CA CYS A 136 -16.73 -3.06 14.89
C CYS A 136 -16.70 -1.71 14.15
N SER A 137 -16.72 -1.75 12.82
CA SER A 137 -16.66 -0.57 11.93
C SER A 137 -17.98 0.19 11.78
N PHE A 138 -19.10 -0.32 12.29
CA PHE A 138 -20.39 0.37 12.22
C PHE A 138 -20.39 1.73 12.96
N SER A 139 -19.35 2.02 13.74
CA SER A 139 -19.21 3.23 14.55
C SER A 139 -18.78 4.49 13.79
N PHE A 140 -18.20 4.39 12.58
CA PHE A 140 -17.68 5.57 11.86
C PHE A 140 -18.64 6.18 10.81
N GLU A 141 -19.66 5.45 10.34
CA GLU A 141 -20.54 5.92 9.26
C GLU A 141 -21.24 7.24 9.61
N ASN A 142 -21.72 7.35 10.84
CA ASN A 142 -22.33 8.57 11.38
C ASN A 142 -21.35 9.75 11.34
N GLU A 143 -20.08 9.51 11.63
CA GLU A 143 -19.07 10.59 11.66
C GLU A 143 -18.69 11.02 10.25
N VAL A 144 -18.58 10.07 9.32
CA VAL A 144 -18.33 10.33 7.90
C VAL A 144 -19.48 11.12 7.27
N GLN A 145 -20.74 10.77 7.59
CA GLN A 145 -21.93 11.49 7.10
C GLN A 145 -22.03 12.93 7.65
N LYS A 146 -21.70 13.16 8.92
CA LYS A 146 -21.67 14.53 9.50
C LYS A 146 -20.71 15.47 8.76
N HIS A 147 -19.68 14.93 8.12
CA HIS A 147 -18.72 15.66 7.30
C HIS A 147 -19.14 15.75 5.82
N GLY A 148 -20.39 15.40 5.49
CA GLY A 148 -20.95 15.52 4.14
C GLY A 148 -20.40 14.51 3.13
N ILE A 149 -19.86 13.38 3.61
CA ILE A 149 -19.39 12.29 2.75
C ILE A 149 -20.53 11.27 2.64
N PRO A 150 -20.98 10.92 1.43
CA PRO A 150 -22.10 10.02 1.25
C PRO A 150 -21.73 8.58 1.66
N ILE A 151 -22.71 7.85 2.18
CA ILE A 151 -22.60 6.42 2.48
C ILE A 151 -23.63 5.70 1.62
N ARG A 152 -23.18 5.19 0.46
CA ARG A 152 -24.08 4.68 -0.61
C ARG A 152 -24.99 3.55 -0.16
N ASN A 153 -24.52 2.64 0.69
CA ASN A 153 -25.35 1.57 1.21
C ASN A 153 -26.52 2.09 2.06
N VAL A 154 -26.31 3.17 2.83
CA VAL A 154 -27.38 3.82 3.59
C VAL A 154 -28.37 4.53 2.67
N GLU A 155 -27.89 5.24 1.65
CA GLU A 155 -28.73 5.88 0.62
C GLU A 155 -29.59 4.85 -0.14
N GLN A 156 -29.01 3.68 -0.43
CA GLN A 156 -29.64 2.58 -1.17
C GLN A 156 -30.43 1.61 -0.29
N GLN A 157 -30.48 1.85 1.04
CA GLN A 157 -31.18 1.01 2.01
C GLN A 157 -30.77 -0.47 1.98
N CYS A 158 -29.48 -0.74 1.76
CA CYS A 158 -28.93 -2.08 1.70
C CYS A 158 -27.81 -2.28 2.73
N ASN A 159 -27.49 -3.54 3.05
CA ASN A 159 -26.35 -3.84 3.91
C ASN A 159 -25.05 -3.56 3.16
N VAL A 160 -24.01 -3.14 3.90
CA VAL A 160 -22.69 -2.90 3.31
C VAL A 160 -22.15 -4.15 2.62
N SER A 161 -21.56 -3.98 1.44
CA SER A 161 -20.92 -5.07 0.70
C SER A 161 -19.69 -5.59 1.44
N MET A 162 -19.58 -6.90 1.60
CA MET A 162 -18.43 -7.54 2.23
C MET A 162 -17.86 -8.64 1.34
N TYR A 163 -16.53 -8.74 1.30
CA TYR A 163 -15.81 -9.65 0.43
C TYR A 163 -14.70 -10.39 1.19
N ARG A 164 -14.59 -11.68 0.95
CA ARG A 164 -13.41 -12.48 1.30
C ARG A 164 -12.32 -12.16 0.28
N THR A 165 -11.20 -11.64 0.78
CA THR A 165 -10.07 -11.26 -0.08
C THR A 165 -9.15 -12.45 -0.35
N ALA A 166 -8.16 -12.25 -1.24
CA ALA A 166 -7.01 -13.14 -1.39
C ALA A 166 -5.89 -12.85 -0.37
N VAL A 167 -6.08 -11.91 0.55
CA VAL A 167 -5.08 -11.53 1.56
C VAL A 167 -5.20 -12.48 2.76
N PRO A 168 -4.20 -13.33 3.03
CA PRO A 168 -4.25 -14.24 4.16
C PRO A 168 -4.03 -13.50 5.49
N CYS A 169 -4.76 -13.88 6.54
CA CYS A 169 -4.42 -13.51 7.90
C CYS A 169 -3.15 -14.26 8.37
N ILE A 170 -2.44 -13.73 9.37
CA ILE A 170 -1.35 -14.46 10.02
C ILE A 170 -1.95 -15.58 10.87
N GLY A 171 -1.73 -16.83 10.46
CA GLY A 171 -2.25 -18.01 11.15
C GLY A 171 -1.63 -18.20 12.53
N MET A 172 -2.44 -18.67 13.49
CA MET A 172 -2.03 -18.98 14.87
C MET A 172 -2.77 -20.22 15.36
N GLY A 173 -2.04 -21.22 15.84
CA GLY A 173 -2.63 -22.49 16.27
C GLY A 173 -3.47 -23.12 15.16
N ARG A 174 -4.77 -23.31 15.42
CA ARG A 174 -5.74 -23.86 14.45
C ARG A 174 -6.44 -22.81 13.59
N PHE A 175 -6.16 -21.52 13.80
CA PHE A 175 -6.82 -20.43 13.08
C PHE A 175 -6.05 -20.05 11.82
N SER A 176 -6.72 -20.14 10.67
CA SER A 176 -6.17 -19.76 9.37
C SER A 176 -7.29 -19.41 8.40
N CYS A 177 -7.41 -18.14 8.04
CA CYS A 177 -8.42 -17.64 7.12
C CYS A 177 -7.90 -16.43 6.33
N ASN A 178 -8.66 -15.99 5.33
CA ASN A 178 -8.38 -14.75 4.63
C ASN A 178 -9.09 -13.57 5.29
N LEU A 179 -8.50 -12.39 5.13
CA LEU A 179 -9.09 -11.12 5.53
C LEU A 179 -10.44 -10.92 4.81
N VAL A 180 -11.46 -10.55 5.58
CA VAL A 180 -12.73 -10.05 5.05
C VAL A 180 -12.73 -8.52 5.13
N VAL A 181 -13.18 -7.86 4.07
CA VAL A 181 -13.28 -6.40 3.99
C VAL A 181 -14.71 -5.97 3.74
N THR A 182 -15.06 -4.77 4.23
CA THR A 182 -16.25 -4.02 3.80
C THR A 182 -15.84 -3.02 2.72
N MET A 183 -16.68 -2.81 1.72
CA MET A 183 -16.46 -1.82 0.66
C MET A 183 -17.50 -0.72 0.75
N ARG A 184 -17.06 0.54 0.67
CA ARG A 184 -17.94 1.70 0.48
C ARG A 184 -17.45 2.53 -0.71
N PRO A 185 -18.33 2.89 -1.66
CA PRO A 185 -18.00 3.87 -2.67
C PRO A 185 -17.82 5.25 -2.04
N VAL A 186 -16.72 5.93 -2.36
CA VAL A 186 -16.43 7.28 -1.87
C VAL A 186 -16.08 8.19 -3.05
N PRO A 187 -16.69 9.38 -3.18
CA PRO A 187 -16.29 10.35 -4.21
C PRO A 187 -14.79 10.64 -4.16
N GLN A 188 -14.14 10.70 -5.33
CA GLN A 188 -12.67 10.86 -5.42
C GLN A 188 -12.14 12.08 -4.64
N ASP A 189 -12.86 13.21 -4.67
CA ASP A 189 -12.53 14.45 -3.96
C ASP A 189 -12.67 14.34 -2.42
N LYS A 190 -13.37 13.32 -1.93
CA LYS A 190 -13.59 13.06 -0.50
C LYS A 190 -12.67 12.01 0.10
N LEU A 191 -11.80 11.38 -0.70
CA LEU A 191 -10.88 10.33 -0.23
C LEU A 191 -9.99 10.81 0.93
N ASN A 192 -9.36 11.98 0.81
CA ASN A 192 -8.53 12.52 1.89
C ASN A 192 -9.34 12.76 3.18
N ALA A 193 -10.57 13.24 3.06
CA ALA A 193 -11.43 13.52 4.21
C ALA A 193 -11.88 12.23 4.91
N VAL A 194 -12.32 11.22 4.16
CA VAL A 194 -12.79 9.95 4.75
C VAL A 194 -11.65 9.23 5.48
N VAL A 195 -10.44 9.25 4.94
CA VAL A 195 -9.28 8.63 5.59
C VAL A 195 -8.90 9.39 6.86
N LYS A 196 -8.87 10.73 6.84
CA LYS A 196 -8.61 11.53 8.03
C LYS A 196 -9.61 11.30 9.16
N ILE A 197 -10.89 11.13 8.81
CA ILE A 197 -11.96 10.86 9.80
C ILE A 197 -11.83 9.45 10.38
N THR A 198 -11.56 8.45 9.54
CA THR A 198 -11.60 7.04 9.96
C THR A 198 -10.28 6.52 10.50
N HIS A 199 -9.13 7.14 10.18
CA HIS A 199 -7.80 6.70 10.61
C HIS A 199 -7.61 6.66 12.14
N PRO A 200 -8.05 7.67 12.91
CA PRO A 200 -7.86 7.67 14.37
C PRO A 200 -8.66 6.59 15.12
N MET A 201 -9.66 5.98 14.48
CA MET A 201 -10.60 5.04 15.11
C MET A 201 -10.04 3.60 15.21
N LYS A 202 -8.88 3.44 15.85
CA LYS A 202 -8.11 2.17 15.88
C LYS A 202 -8.93 0.99 16.42
N GLU A 203 -9.80 1.21 17.41
CA GLU A 203 -10.64 0.18 18.03
C GLU A 203 -11.80 -0.31 17.15
N CYS A 204 -12.06 0.33 16.01
CA CYS A 204 -13.21 0.04 15.14
C CYS A 204 -12.79 -0.29 13.71
N HIS A 205 -11.68 -1.02 13.56
CA HIS A 205 -11.02 -1.33 12.29
C HIS A 205 -10.44 -0.10 11.55
N GLY A 206 -10.33 1.06 12.22
CA GLY A 206 -10.04 2.38 11.63
C GLY A 206 -8.82 2.44 10.71
N ALA A 207 -8.88 3.36 9.74
CA ALA A 207 -8.13 3.45 8.48
C ALA A 207 -8.41 2.34 7.44
N PRO A 208 -8.69 2.71 6.17
CA PRO A 208 -8.83 1.75 5.08
C PRO A 208 -7.61 0.85 4.92
N VAL A 209 -7.85 -0.36 4.40
CA VAL A 209 -6.80 -1.30 4.01
C VAL A 209 -6.50 -1.23 2.52
N HIS A 210 -7.42 -0.69 1.71
CA HIS A 210 -7.21 -0.52 0.27
C HIS A 210 -8.13 0.56 -0.31
N ILE A 211 -7.66 1.27 -1.32
CA ILE A 211 -8.39 2.30 -2.06
C ILE A 211 -8.10 2.10 -3.55
N GLY A 212 -9.16 2.00 -4.36
CA GLY A 212 -9.05 1.81 -5.81
C GLY A 212 -9.52 0.43 -6.26
N SER A 213 -8.83 -0.14 -7.24
CA SER A 213 -9.28 -1.34 -7.95
C SER A 213 -9.39 -2.56 -7.01
N PRO A 214 -10.52 -3.30 -7.04
CA PRO A 214 -10.75 -4.48 -6.21
C PRO A 214 -9.80 -5.66 -6.53
N GLY A 215 -9.23 -5.69 -7.74
CA GLY A 215 -8.35 -6.77 -8.20
C GLY A 215 -7.11 -6.97 -7.32
N PHE A 216 -6.58 -5.90 -6.73
CA PHE A 216 -5.45 -5.97 -5.77
C PHE A 216 -5.78 -6.73 -4.48
N LEU A 217 -7.06 -6.91 -4.16
CA LEU A 217 -7.54 -7.74 -3.06
C LEU A 217 -8.03 -9.12 -3.52
N GLY A 218 -7.89 -9.45 -4.81
CA GLY A 218 -8.42 -10.68 -5.40
C GLY A 218 -9.93 -10.68 -5.65
N ILE A 219 -10.59 -9.52 -5.54
CA ILE A 219 -12.03 -9.38 -5.77
C ILE A 219 -12.25 -9.08 -7.25
N LYS A 220 -12.94 -10.01 -7.95
CA LYS A 220 -13.13 -9.94 -9.41
C LYS A 220 -14.38 -9.17 -9.84
N ASP A 221 -15.43 -9.20 -9.02
CA ASP A 221 -16.73 -8.65 -9.35
C ASP A 221 -17.38 -8.07 -8.08
N LEU A 222 -17.57 -6.75 -8.04
CA LEU A 222 -18.19 -6.07 -6.91
C LEU A 222 -19.69 -6.41 -6.76
N GLN A 223 -20.35 -6.92 -7.81
CA GLN A 223 -21.76 -7.31 -7.72
C GLN A 223 -21.96 -8.67 -7.03
N LYS A 224 -20.87 -9.44 -6.84
CA LYS A 224 -20.89 -10.73 -6.15
C LYS A 224 -20.29 -10.59 -4.76
N THR A 225 -21.14 -10.30 -3.79
CA THR A 225 -20.75 -10.19 -2.38
C THR A 225 -20.69 -11.57 -1.72
N ASP A 226 -19.73 -11.77 -0.81
CA ASP A 226 -19.70 -12.97 0.05
C ASP A 226 -20.68 -12.80 1.23
N TYR A 227 -20.85 -11.56 1.71
CA TYR A 227 -21.84 -11.18 2.72
C TYR A 227 -22.40 -9.78 2.45
N GLY A 228 -23.60 -9.52 2.95
CA GLY A 228 -24.30 -8.26 2.70
C GLY A 228 -24.78 -8.15 1.27
N ASP A 229 -25.13 -6.93 0.86
CA ASP A 229 -25.77 -6.67 -0.41
C ASP A 229 -24.81 -5.93 -1.35
N PRO A 230 -24.93 -6.09 -2.69
CA PRO A 230 -24.13 -5.32 -3.64
C PRO A 230 -24.55 -3.84 -3.61
N VAL A 231 -23.57 -2.95 -3.46
CA VAL A 231 -23.76 -1.50 -3.44
C VAL A 231 -23.36 -0.90 -4.79
N GLN A 232 -24.24 -0.10 -5.38
CA GLN A 232 -23.96 0.56 -6.66
C GLN A 232 -23.06 1.78 -6.46
N LEU A 233 -22.06 1.93 -7.31
CA LEU A 233 -21.19 3.10 -7.37
C LEU A 233 -21.85 4.20 -8.21
N HIS A 234 -21.67 5.47 -7.83
CA HIS A 234 -21.98 6.59 -8.70
C HIS A 234 -20.77 6.97 -9.56
N PRO A 235 -20.96 7.65 -10.71
CA PRO A 235 -19.84 8.19 -11.48
C PRO A 235 -18.92 9.06 -10.61
N GLY A 236 -17.61 8.78 -10.64
CA GLY A 236 -16.60 9.46 -9.82
C GLY A 236 -16.39 8.88 -8.42
N ASP A 237 -17.19 7.90 -8.00
CA ASP A 237 -16.90 7.14 -6.77
C ASP A 237 -15.71 6.18 -7.00
N ILE A 238 -14.86 6.08 -5.98
CA ILE A 238 -13.76 5.13 -5.89
C ILE A 238 -14.11 4.09 -4.81
N PRO A 239 -13.96 2.77 -5.08
CA PRO A 239 -14.11 1.76 -4.04
C PRO A 239 -13.07 1.94 -2.94
N VAL A 240 -13.52 2.02 -1.69
CA VAL A 240 -12.66 2.04 -0.50
C VAL A 240 -12.98 0.86 0.40
N PHE A 241 -11.95 0.16 0.86
CA PHE A 241 -12.08 -1.08 1.62
C PHE A 241 -11.54 -0.92 3.03
N TRP A 242 -12.33 -1.34 4.02
CA TRP A 242 -11.92 -1.42 5.43
C TRP A 242 -11.94 -2.87 5.90
N ALA A 243 -11.05 -3.23 6.82
CA ALA A 243 -11.09 -4.53 7.47
C ALA A 243 -12.45 -4.75 8.18
N CYS A 244 -12.88 -6.01 8.25
CA CYS A 244 -14.19 -6.37 8.79
C CYS A 244 -14.08 -7.47 9.85
N GLY A 245 -14.80 -7.29 10.97
CA GLY A 245 -14.92 -8.29 12.04
C GLY A 245 -15.55 -9.62 11.64
N VAL A 246 -16.18 -9.72 10.45
CA VAL A 246 -16.62 -11.01 9.86
C VAL A 246 -15.44 -11.97 9.64
N THR A 247 -14.20 -11.44 9.56
CA THR A 247 -12.97 -12.26 9.61
C THR A 247 -12.94 -13.19 10.84
N GLY A 248 -13.57 -12.81 11.95
CA GLY A 248 -13.68 -13.65 13.15
C GLY A 248 -14.57 -14.88 12.92
N ALA A 249 -15.66 -14.76 12.16
CA ALA A 249 -16.50 -15.90 11.79
C ALA A 249 -15.78 -16.86 10.83
N GLU A 250 -14.96 -16.32 9.94
CA GLU A 250 -14.07 -17.11 9.07
C GLU A 250 -13.02 -17.88 9.89
N ALA A 251 -12.45 -17.22 10.91
CA ALA A 251 -11.51 -17.86 11.83
C ALA A 251 -12.17 -19.01 12.61
N VAL A 252 -13.40 -18.82 13.11
CA VAL A 252 -14.19 -19.88 13.76
C VAL A 252 -14.42 -21.07 12.83
N SER A 253 -14.75 -20.80 11.57
CA SER A 253 -14.94 -21.85 10.56
C SER A 253 -13.65 -22.63 10.31
N SER A 254 -12.49 -21.94 10.32
CA SER A 254 -11.19 -22.56 10.08
C SER A 254 -10.71 -23.48 11.21
N CYS A 255 -11.02 -23.17 12.47
CA CYS A 255 -10.46 -23.91 13.61
C CYS A 255 -11.13 -25.27 13.86
N LYS A 256 -12.28 -25.52 13.22
CA LYS A 256 -13.07 -26.75 13.31
C LYS A 256 -13.37 -27.18 14.74
N SER A 257 -13.65 -26.22 15.62
CA SER A 257 -14.13 -26.49 16.98
C SER A 257 -15.40 -27.33 16.94
N SER A 258 -15.55 -28.28 17.86
CA SER A 258 -16.77 -29.12 17.97
C SER A 258 -18.03 -28.27 18.16
N LEU A 259 -17.91 -27.17 18.90
CA LEU A 259 -18.93 -26.17 19.08
C LEU A 259 -18.29 -24.77 19.18
N ALA A 260 -18.90 -23.80 18.51
CA ALA A 260 -18.56 -22.39 18.61
C ALA A 260 -19.78 -21.52 18.31
N PHE A 261 -19.76 -20.29 18.79
CA PHE A 261 -20.81 -19.33 18.49
C PHE A 261 -20.22 -18.00 18.03
N THR A 262 -20.94 -17.30 17.16
CA THR A 262 -20.72 -15.88 16.90
C THR A 262 -22.04 -15.14 17.01
N HIS A 263 -22.03 -13.82 17.02
CA HIS A 263 -23.24 -13.08 16.63
C HIS A 263 -23.55 -13.30 15.13
N SER A 264 -24.81 -13.14 14.72
CA SER A 264 -25.15 -13.02 13.30
C SER A 264 -24.70 -11.67 12.75
N PRO A 265 -24.22 -11.58 11.49
CA PRO A 265 -23.88 -10.29 10.87
C PRO A 265 -25.01 -9.27 11.01
N GLY A 266 -24.67 -8.06 11.47
CA GLY A 266 -25.64 -7.00 11.77
C GLY A 266 -26.29 -7.09 13.16
N CYS A 267 -26.10 -8.17 13.93
CA CYS A 267 -26.68 -8.38 15.25
C CYS A 267 -25.65 -8.22 16.38
N MET A 268 -24.83 -7.17 16.34
CA MET A 268 -23.71 -6.94 17.25
C MET A 268 -24.16 -6.75 18.71
N PHE A 269 -23.22 -6.92 19.64
CA PHE A 269 -23.43 -6.59 21.06
C PHE A 269 -23.23 -5.08 21.29
N ILE A 270 -24.22 -4.41 21.89
CA ILE A 270 -24.16 -2.95 22.16
C ILE A 270 -23.45 -2.72 23.50
N THR A 271 -22.34 -1.98 23.52
CA THR A 271 -21.55 -1.70 24.74
C THR A 271 -22.01 -0.41 25.45
N ASP A 272 -21.57 -0.22 26.69
CA ASP A 272 -21.71 1.05 27.44
C ASP A 272 -20.55 2.04 27.12
N ILE A 273 -19.58 1.65 26.30
CA ILE A 273 -18.44 2.47 25.89
C ILE A 273 -18.89 3.46 24.82
N LYS A 274 -18.66 4.75 25.06
CA LYS A 274 -18.92 5.78 24.05
C LYS A 274 -17.86 5.72 22.96
N ASN A 275 -18.24 6.04 21.72
CA ASN A 275 -17.27 6.29 20.67
C ASN A 275 -16.43 7.50 21.10
N GLU A 276 -15.17 7.29 21.49
CA GLU A 276 -14.31 8.42 21.86
C GLU A 276 -14.08 9.30 20.63
N LYS A 277 -14.17 10.62 20.83
CA LYS A 277 -13.64 11.58 19.85
C LYS A 277 -12.13 11.49 19.97
N ALA A 278 -11.46 10.99 18.94
CA ALA A 278 -10.01 11.03 18.90
C ALA A 278 -9.55 12.49 19.01
N ASP A 279 -8.90 12.86 20.11
CA ASP A 279 -8.21 14.15 20.21
C ASP A 279 -7.05 14.13 19.22
N SER A 280 -7.16 14.93 18.16
CA SER A 280 -6.19 15.05 17.08
C SER A 280 -5.00 15.90 17.51
N SER A 281 -4.21 15.45 18.49
CA SER A 281 -3.17 16.29 19.10
C SER A 281 -1.74 16.00 18.65
N GLN A 282 -1.50 15.17 17.64
CA GLN A 282 -0.16 15.04 17.02
C GLN A 282 -0.22 15.26 15.51
N ALA A 283 0.41 16.34 15.04
CA ALA A 283 0.48 16.71 13.62
C ALA A 283 1.20 15.65 12.76
N SER A 284 2.02 14.77 13.36
CA SER A 284 2.77 13.70 12.69
C SER A 284 1.89 12.58 12.11
N ASP A 285 0.64 12.45 12.57
CA ASP A 285 -0.21 11.28 12.29
C ASP A 285 -1.37 11.58 11.31
N ILE A 286 -1.32 12.74 10.63
CA ILE A 286 -2.38 13.09 9.68
C ILE A 286 -2.14 12.34 8.36
N PRO A 287 -3.07 11.48 7.90
CA PRO A 287 -2.92 10.77 6.64
C PRO A 287 -3.16 11.67 5.42
N LYS A 288 -2.40 11.40 4.36
CA LYS A 288 -2.54 11.94 2.99
C LYS A 288 -2.75 10.77 2.03
N VAL A 289 -3.79 10.87 1.21
CA VAL A 289 -4.11 9.92 0.13
C VAL A 289 -3.52 10.45 -1.17
N LEU A 290 -2.77 9.61 -1.88
CA LEU A 290 -2.22 9.93 -3.21
C LEU A 290 -2.59 8.83 -4.21
N GLN A 291 -3.00 9.24 -5.41
CA GLN A 291 -3.13 8.32 -6.54
C GLN A 291 -1.73 7.99 -7.08
N ILE A 292 -1.44 6.69 -7.21
CA ILE A 292 -0.18 6.16 -7.72
C ILE A 292 -0.35 5.38 -9.03
N SER A 293 -1.59 5.06 -9.42
CA SER A 293 -1.91 4.62 -10.79
C SER A 293 -3.34 5.01 -11.16
N SER A 294 -3.56 5.31 -12.44
CA SER A 294 -4.88 5.58 -13.01
C SER A 294 -5.54 4.33 -13.58
N SER A 295 -4.75 3.38 -14.09
CA SER A 295 -5.25 2.17 -14.74
C SER A 295 -4.38 0.95 -14.39
N PRO A 296 -4.87 0.03 -13.53
CA PRO A 296 -6.07 0.18 -12.71
C PRO A 296 -5.90 1.29 -11.66
N ALA A 297 -6.98 1.96 -11.28
CA ALA A 297 -6.94 2.99 -10.26
C ALA A 297 -6.35 2.45 -8.95
N HIS A 298 -5.25 3.04 -8.47
CA HIS A 298 -4.56 2.60 -7.27
C HIS A 298 -4.10 3.81 -6.46
N TYR A 299 -4.38 3.77 -5.15
CA TYR A 299 -4.04 4.84 -4.22
C TYR A 299 -3.22 4.30 -3.06
N SER A 300 -2.36 5.16 -2.53
CA SER A 300 -1.53 4.89 -1.36
C SER A 300 -1.77 5.93 -0.26
N LEU A 301 -1.35 5.58 0.96
CA LEU A 301 -1.44 6.42 2.15
C LEU A 301 -0.05 6.71 2.69
N VAL A 302 0.15 7.93 3.20
CA VAL A 302 1.37 8.35 3.89
C VAL A 302 0.99 9.40 4.95
N SER A 303 1.79 9.58 6.00
CA SER A 303 1.61 10.74 6.88
C SER A 303 2.05 12.04 6.19
N LEU A 304 1.46 13.17 6.59
CA LEU A 304 1.89 14.49 6.11
C LEU A 304 3.37 14.72 6.40
N HIS A 305 3.83 14.40 7.62
CA HIS A 305 5.23 14.53 8.02
C HIS A 305 6.18 13.74 7.12
N THR A 306 5.87 12.47 6.82
CA THR A 306 6.71 11.67 5.92
C THR A 306 6.66 12.21 4.48
N ALA A 307 5.52 12.70 4.02
CA ALA A 307 5.41 13.32 2.70
C ALA A 307 6.25 14.61 2.61
N GLU A 308 6.27 15.43 3.66
CA GLU A 308 7.08 16.66 3.74
C GLU A 308 8.57 16.35 3.74
N LYS A 309 9.03 15.35 4.51
CA LYS A 309 10.43 14.89 4.44
C LYS A 309 10.84 14.42 3.04
N ILE A 310 9.94 13.73 2.32
CA ILE A 310 10.21 13.29 0.94
C ILE A 310 10.24 14.49 -0.02
N ASP A 311 9.40 15.50 0.18
CA ASP A 311 9.47 16.77 -0.57
C ASP A 311 10.81 17.50 -0.32
N GLU A 312 11.32 17.49 0.91
CA GLU A 312 12.66 18.02 1.23
C GLU A 312 13.77 17.26 0.51
N LEU A 313 13.67 15.92 0.38
CA LEU A 313 14.60 15.11 -0.42
C LEU A 313 14.52 15.48 -1.91
N GLU A 314 13.31 15.60 -2.47
CA GLU A 314 13.07 15.99 -3.88
C GLU A 314 13.70 17.37 -4.16
N ASN A 315 13.47 18.35 -3.28
CA ASN A 315 14.06 19.68 -3.37
C ASN A 315 15.59 19.68 -3.21
N ALA A 316 16.14 18.79 -2.38
CA ALA A 316 17.58 18.70 -2.18
C ALA A 316 18.31 18.21 -3.44
N VAL A 317 17.75 17.24 -4.16
CA VAL A 317 18.35 16.68 -5.38
C VAL A 317 18.05 17.49 -6.63
N ALA A 318 17.04 18.37 -6.60
CA ALA A 318 16.66 19.27 -7.70
C ALA A 318 17.62 20.46 -7.93
N VAL A 319 18.73 20.54 -7.20
CA VAL A 319 19.77 21.56 -7.43
C VAL A 319 20.44 21.34 -8.79
N ASP A 320 20.78 22.41 -9.50
CA ASP A 320 21.32 22.35 -10.87
C ASP A 320 22.75 22.88 -10.95
N PRO A 321 23.75 22.15 -10.41
CA PRO A 321 25.15 22.57 -10.47
C PRO A 321 25.67 22.63 -11.92
N GLY A 322 25.07 21.86 -12.83
CA GLY A 322 25.37 21.88 -14.26
C GLY A 322 24.83 23.10 -14.99
N ASN A 323 23.93 23.88 -14.37
CA ASN A 323 23.17 24.98 -14.96
C ASN A 323 22.50 24.57 -16.29
N ARG A 324 21.95 23.35 -16.34
CA ARG A 324 21.32 22.78 -17.54
C ARG A 324 19.93 23.36 -17.80
N GLY A 325 19.28 23.90 -16.77
CA GLY A 325 17.90 24.41 -16.82
C GLY A 325 16.86 23.46 -16.23
N ILE A 326 17.27 22.44 -15.45
CA ILE A 326 16.39 21.35 -15.00
C ILE A 326 15.24 21.82 -14.09
N LYS A 327 15.37 23.00 -13.46
CA LYS A 327 14.30 23.60 -12.65
C LYS A 327 12.98 23.75 -13.43
N HIS A 328 13.06 23.85 -14.75
CA HIS A 328 11.89 23.96 -15.63
C HIS A 328 11.23 22.60 -15.93
N LEU A 329 11.91 21.50 -15.60
CA LEU A 329 11.44 20.13 -15.79
C LEU A 329 10.75 19.58 -14.54
N LEU A 330 10.92 20.22 -13.37
CA LEU A 330 10.40 19.73 -12.09
C LEU A 330 8.88 19.57 -12.13
N ILE A 331 8.41 18.36 -11.83
CA ILE A 331 7.01 18.06 -11.56
C ILE A 331 6.91 17.71 -10.07
N LYS A 332 5.94 18.33 -9.39
CA LYS A 332 5.76 18.17 -7.94
C LYS A 332 5.33 16.74 -7.56
N ASP A 333 5.84 16.26 -6.43
CA ASP A 333 5.47 14.99 -5.78
C ASP A 333 5.88 13.74 -6.61
N GLU A 334 6.75 13.84 -7.61
CA GLU A 334 7.12 12.69 -8.46
C GLU A 334 7.97 11.68 -7.68
N LEU A 335 8.92 12.14 -6.86
CA LEU A 335 9.68 11.29 -5.95
C LEU A 335 8.75 10.58 -4.95
N LEU A 336 7.78 11.31 -4.39
CA LEU A 336 6.80 10.75 -3.44
C LEU A 336 5.94 9.69 -4.10
N LYS A 337 5.32 9.99 -5.25
CA LYS A 337 4.43 9.04 -5.94
C LYS A 337 5.18 7.83 -6.48
N SER A 338 6.37 8.03 -7.06
CA SER A 338 7.23 6.94 -7.51
C SER A 338 7.63 6.02 -6.35
N SER A 339 8.09 6.59 -5.23
CA SER A 339 8.49 5.83 -4.05
C SER A 339 7.31 5.09 -3.41
N LEU A 340 6.11 5.70 -3.40
CA LEU A 340 4.88 5.01 -2.98
C LEU A 340 4.54 3.86 -3.94
N SER A 341 4.63 4.04 -5.26
CA SER A 341 4.40 2.94 -6.22
C SER A 341 5.39 1.80 -6.03
N LEU A 342 6.68 2.11 -5.93
CA LEU A 342 7.75 1.16 -5.65
C LEU A 342 7.55 0.42 -4.33
N SER A 343 6.99 1.07 -3.30
CA SER A 343 6.74 0.41 -2.01
C SER A 343 5.65 -0.67 -2.10
N HIS A 344 4.66 -0.52 -3.00
CA HIS A 344 3.65 -1.55 -3.31
C HIS A 344 4.17 -2.67 -4.21
N ALA A 345 5.18 -2.40 -5.06
CA ALA A 345 5.76 -3.40 -5.97
C ALA A 345 6.45 -4.57 -5.24
N LYS A 346 6.30 -5.78 -5.76
CA LYS A 346 7.00 -6.99 -5.31
C LYS A 346 8.21 -7.30 -6.18
N SER A 347 8.09 -7.12 -7.50
CA SER A 347 9.18 -7.31 -8.45
C SER A 347 9.47 -6.05 -9.26
N ILE A 348 10.74 -5.68 -9.34
CA ILE A 348 11.22 -4.44 -9.94
C ILE A 348 12.30 -4.75 -10.97
N LEU A 349 12.21 -4.10 -12.13
CA LEU A 349 13.23 -4.12 -13.17
C LEU A 349 13.91 -2.75 -13.24
N ILE A 350 15.22 -2.69 -13.09
CA ILE A 350 15.99 -1.44 -13.15
C ILE A 350 16.86 -1.45 -14.42
N THR A 351 17.01 -0.32 -15.08
CA THR A 351 17.96 -0.13 -16.18
C THR A 351 18.75 1.16 -15.98
N THR A 352 20.03 1.11 -16.32
CA THR A 352 20.97 2.23 -16.24
C THR A 352 22.03 2.06 -17.32
N GLY A 353 22.67 3.16 -17.71
CA GLY A 353 23.80 3.14 -18.62
C GLY A 353 23.57 4.10 -19.78
N PHE A 354 24.47 5.08 -19.87
CA PHE A 354 24.43 6.14 -20.87
C PHE A 354 25.79 6.26 -21.57
N PRO A 355 25.87 5.96 -22.88
CA PRO A 355 27.09 6.13 -23.66
C PRO A 355 27.39 7.60 -23.98
N THR A 356 28.52 8.12 -23.52
CA THR A 356 28.95 9.50 -23.77
C THR A 356 30.28 9.62 -24.50
N HIS A 357 31.17 8.64 -24.35
CA HIS A 357 32.55 8.70 -24.83
C HIS A 357 32.85 7.64 -25.88
N LEU A 358 32.46 7.91 -27.13
CA LEU A 358 32.54 6.98 -28.27
C LEU A 358 33.96 6.51 -28.64
N GLN A 359 35.00 7.18 -28.13
CA GLN A 359 36.41 6.85 -28.39
C GLN A 359 37.03 5.98 -27.27
N HIS A 360 36.25 5.63 -26.25
CA HIS A 360 36.69 4.85 -25.10
C HIS A 360 35.85 3.58 -24.94
N GLN A 361 36.47 2.58 -24.31
CA GLN A 361 35.80 1.34 -23.94
C GLN A 361 36.04 1.11 -22.44
N PRO A 362 34.99 1.02 -21.61
CA PRO A 362 33.57 1.23 -21.95
C PRO A 362 33.22 2.68 -22.35
N PRO A 363 32.19 2.91 -23.21
CA PRO A 363 31.70 4.26 -23.52
C PRO A 363 30.73 4.83 -22.47
N GLU A 364 30.28 4.01 -21.51
CA GLU A 364 29.41 4.38 -20.39
C GLU A 364 29.99 5.50 -19.53
N GLU A 365 29.09 6.29 -18.95
CA GLU A 365 29.44 7.27 -17.92
C GLU A 365 29.23 6.82 -16.47
N THR A 366 29.80 7.60 -15.55
CA THR A 366 29.71 7.35 -14.11
C THR A 366 28.36 7.70 -13.48
N ASP A 367 27.51 8.49 -14.15
CA ASP A 367 26.15 8.74 -13.68
C ASP A 367 25.21 7.54 -13.95
N GLY A 368 24.24 7.33 -13.07
CA GLY A 368 23.28 6.23 -13.10
C GLY A 368 23.65 5.02 -12.25
N HIS A 369 24.82 4.41 -12.48
CA HIS A 369 25.18 3.14 -11.84
C HIS A 369 25.15 3.21 -10.30
N PRO A 370 25.73 4.24 -9.66
CA PRO A 370 25.63 4.38 -8.21
C PRO A 370 24.21 4.55 -7.67
N GLY A 371 23.38 5.38 -8.31
CA GLY A 371 21.98 5.55 -7.93
C GLY A 371 21.19 4.25 -8.06
N ALA A 372 21.39 3.52 -9.17
CA ALA A 372 20.76 2.22 -9.40
C ALA A 372 21.13 1.22 -8.29
N ILE A 373 22.41 1.13 -7.92
CA ILE A 373 22.88 0.20 -6.89
C ILE A 373 22.36 0.59 -5.50
N ALA A 374 22.26 1.88 -5.18
CA ALA A 374 21.63 2.34 -3.94
C ALA A 374 20.15 1.94 -3.85
N MET A 375 19.41 2.06 -4.96
CA MET A 375 18.03 1.59 -5.04
C MET A 375 17.93 0.07 -4.86
N VAL A 376 18.78 -0.71 -5.54
CA VAL A 376 18.83 -2.17 -5.39
C VAL A 376 19.07 -2.56 -3.93
N ALA A 377 20.05 -1.92 -3.25
CA ALA A 377 20.38 -2.22 -1.86
C ALA A 377 19.18 -2.00 -0.92
N MET A 378 18.45 -0.91 -1.10
CA MET A 378 17.26 -0.59 -0.31
C MET A 378 16.09 -1.52 -0.63
N LEU A 379 15.80 -1.76 -1.91
CA LEU A 379 14.71 -2.63 -2.35
C LEU A 379 14.93 -4.08 -1.87
N GLN A 380 16.16 -4.61 -1.94
CA GLN A 380 16.52 -5.92 -1.38
C GLN A 380 16.34 -5.96 0.14
N ALA A 381 16.71 -4.90 0.87
CA ALA A 381 16.49 -4.82 2.32
C ALA A 381 15.01 -4.76 2.70
N LEU A 382 14.15 -4.27 1.81
CA LEU A 382 12.69 -4.32 1.92
C LEU A 382 12.08 -5.67 1.48
N GLY A 383 12.91 -6.65 1.12
CA GLY A 383 12.48 -8.00 0.71
C GLY A 383 11.90 -8.09 -0.71
N LYS A 384 12.17 -7.10 -1.56
CA LYS A 384 11.67 -7.05 -2.94
C LYS A 384 12.58 -7.83 -3.89
N GLN A 385 12.00 -8.35 -4.96
CA GLN A 385 12.74 -8.98 -6.05
C GLN A 385 13.18 -7.89 -7.02
N VAL A 386 14.48 -7.82 -7.31
CA VAL A 386 15.04 -6.78 -8.19
C VAL A 386 15.92 -7.44 -9.23
N ALA A 387 15.73 -7.07 -10.50
CA ALA A 387 16.61 -7.43 -11.61
C ALA A 387 17.11 -6.16 -12.30
N ILE A 388 18.27 -6.26 -12.96
CA ILE A 388 18.78 -5.20 -13.83
C ILE A 388 18.71 -5.66 -15.28
N VAL A 389 18.25 -4.79 -16.18
CA VAL A 389 18.37 -4.97 -17.64
C VAL A 389 19.34 -3.93 -18.22
N THR A 390 20.27 -4.39 -19.03
CA THR A 390 21.31 -3.57 -19.67
C THR A 390 21.45 -3.93 -21.15
N ASP A 391 22.17 -3.09 -21.90
CA ASP A 391 22.60 -3.42 -23.27
C ASP A 391 23.45 -4.70 -23.27
N GLU A 392 23.30 -5.53 -24.29
CA GLU A 392 24.08 -6.75 -24.52
C GLU A 392 25.58 -6.45 -24.48
N ARG A 393 26.02 -5.37 -25.15
CA ARG A 393 27.43 -4.94 -25.17
C ARG A 393 27.97 -4.54 -23.79
N ALA A 394 27.11 -4.19 -22.85
CA ALA A 394 27.46 -3.70 -21.51
C ALA A 394 27.28 -4.76 -20.42
N LEU A 395 26.95 -6.01 -20.81
CA LEU A 395 26.74 -7.12 -19.86
C LEU A 395 27.98 -7.39 -19.00
N ASP A 396 29.16 -7.49 -19.62
CA ASP A 396 30.39 -7.81 -18.89
C ASP A 396 30.79 -6.68 -17.92
N LEU A 397 30.63 -5.42 -18.34
CA LEU A 397 30.84 -4.25 -17.49
C LEU A 397 29.91 -4.29 -16.27
N ASN A 398 28.60 -4.40 -16.50
CA ASN A 398 27.61 -4.40 -15.43
C ASN A 398 27.79 -5.61 -14.49
N LYS A 399 28.17 -6.77 -15.03
CA LYS A 399 28.51 -7.95 -14.23
C LYS A 399 29.71 -7.69 -13.33
N ALA A 400 30.76 -7.04 -13.84
CA ALA A 400 31.93 -6.67 -13.04
C ALA A 400 31.58 -5.67 -11.93
N ILE A 401 30.76 -4.66 -12.24
CA ILE A 401 30.28 -3.66 -11.27
C ILE A 401 29.45 -4.32 -10.16
N LEU A 402 28.47 -5.16 -10.52
CA LEU A 402 27.61 -5.84 -9.54
C LEU A 402 28.41 -6.80 -8.65
N ASN A 403 29.32 -7.58 -9.23
CA ASN A 403 30.19 -8.47 -8.45
C ASN A 403 31.11 -7.70 -7.50
N GLY A 404 31.67 -6.57 -7.96
CA GLY A 404 32.49 -5.71 -7.12
C GLY A 404 31.69 -5.09 -5.97
N ALA A 405 30.47 -4.62 -6.24
CA ALA A 405 29.57 -4.07 -5.21
C ALA A 405 29.20 -5.12 -4.15
N ILE A 406 29.02 -6.38 -4.54
CA ILE A 406 28.79 -7.50 -3.60
C ILE A 406 30.06 -7.78 -2.79
N HIS A 407 31.22 -7.88 -3.45
CA HIS A 407 32.50 -8.14 -2.77
C HIS A 407 32.84 -7.06 -1.74
N GLN A 408 32.52 -5.80 -2.04
CA GLN A 408 32.72 -4.67 -1.14
C GLN A 408 31.64 -4.52 -0.06
N GLY A 409 30.64 -5.42 -0.02
CA GLY A 409 29.55 -5.40 0.95
C GLY A 409 28.52 -4.28 0.76
N ILE A 410 28.51 -3.63 -0.40
CA ILE A 410 27.51 -2.60 -0.77
C ILE A 410 26.17 -3.29 -1.04
N LEU A 411 26.19 -4.40 -1.77
CA LEU A 411 25.05 -5.30 -2.00
C LEU A 411 25.24 -6.59 -1.21
N LYS A 412 24.19 -7.08 -0.56
CA LYS A 412 24.25 -8.35 0.20
C LYS A 412 23.87 -9.58 -0.62
N HIS A 413 23.10 -9.40 -1.67
CA HIS A 413 22.56 -10.50 -2.47
C HIS A 413 22.82 -10.27 -3.95
N ASN A 414 23.00 -11.37 -4.68
CA ASN A 414 23.12 -11.35 -6.13
C ASN A 414 21.88 -10.70 -6.76
N VAL A 415 22.12 -9.98 -7.86
CA VAL A 415 21.08 -9.31 -8.66
C VAL A 415 21.05 -9.99 -10.03
N PRO A 416 19.92 -10.55 -10.47
CA PRO A 416 19.77 -11.03 -11.84
C PRO A 416 20.10 -9.92 -12.84
N LEU A 417 21.06 -10.17 -13.72
CA LEU A 417 21.42 -9.29 -14.82
C LEU A 417 20.87 -9.87 -16.11
N LEU A 418 20.02 -9.10 -16.77
CA LEU A 418 19.28 -9.45 -17.98
C LEU A 418 19.75 -8.54 -19.13
N HIS A 419 19.54 -9.00 -20.36
CA HIS A 419 19.57 -8.15 -21.55
C HIS A 419 18.23 -8.32 -22.28
N TYR A 420 17.86 -7.31 -23.06
CA TYR A 420 16.67 -7.32 -23.89
C TYR A 420 17.07 -7.30 -25.36
N LYS A 421 16.47 -8.19 -26.14
CA LYS A 421 16.64 -8.26 -27.57
C LYS A 421 15.28 -8.21 -28.26
N GLU A 422 15.17 -7.35 -29.27
CA GLU A 422 13.98 -7.24 -30.10
C GLU A 422 14.12 -8.19 -31.31
N ASP A 423 13.59 -9.40 -31.18
CA ASP A 423 13.54 -10.40 -32.25
C ASP A 423 12.19 -10.40 -32.99
N SER A 424 11.11 -9.92 -32.35
CA SER A 424 9.78 -9.77 -32.94
C SER A 424 8.99 -8.63 -32.26
N ALA A 425 7.83 -8.29 -32.83
CA ALA A 425 6.93 -7.27 -32.25
C ALA A 425 6.45 -7.64 -30.83
N ASP A 426 6.41 -8.93 -30.49
CA ASP A 426 5.97 -9.41 -29.18
C ASP A 426 7.13 -9.58 -28.18
N SER A 427 8.37 -9.27 -28.56
CA SER A 427 9.55 -9.47 -27.69
C SER A 427 9.41 -8.74 -26.36
N ALA A 428 8.92 -7.51 -26.35
CA ALA A 428 8.74 -6.74 -25.11
C ALA A 428 7.67 -7.36 -24.21
N LEU A 429 6.54 -7.78 -24.79
CA LEU A 429 5.46 -8.43 -24.05
C LEU A 429 5.92 -9.78 -23.46
N ASN A 430 6.64 -10.59 -24.23
CA ASN A 430 7.20 -11.85 -23.78
C ASN A 430 8.28 -11.68 -22.69
N PHE A 431 9.01 -10.57 -22.74
CA PHE A 431 10.00 -10.22 -21.71
C PHE A 431 9.31 -9.82 -20.40
N LEU A 432 8.26 -9.00 -20.47
CA LEU A 432 7.58 -8.47 -19.29
C LEU A 432 6.56 -9.43 -18.69
N CYS A 433 6.05 -10.40 -19.45
CA CYS A 433 4.97 -11.27 -19.01
C CYS A 433 5.30 -12.76 -19.11
N GLU A 434 4.66 -13.58 -18.28
CA GLU A 434 4.76 -15.05 -18.38
C GLU A 434 4.16 -15.52 -19.71
N ASN A 435 5.00 -16.07 -20.60
CA ASN A 435 4.61 -16.52 -21.94
C ASN A 435 3.83 -15.47 -22.75
N GLY A 436 4.13 -14.19 -22.55
CA GLY A 436 3.45 -13.08 -23.24
C GLY A 436 2.03 -12.81 -22.78
N ASN A 437 1.56 -13.36 -21.65
CA ASN A 437 0.22 -13.08 -21.13
C ASN A 437 0.17 -11.76 -20.32
N PRO A 438 -0.50 -10.70 -20.81
CA PRO A 438 -0.58 -9.40 -20.09
C PRO A 438 -1.19 -9.49 -18.69
N GLU A 439 -2.00 -10.51 -18.38
CA GLU A 439 -2.58 -10.72 -17.04
C GLU A 439 -1.57 -11.27 -16.02
N LYS A 440 -0.37 -11.64 -16.47
CA LYS A 440 0.69 -12.23 -15.64
C LYS A 440 2.02 -11.50 -15.84
N PRO A 441 2.10 -10.22 -15.42
CA PRO A 441 3.35 -9.48 -15.48
C PRO A 441 4.39 -10.12 -14.53
N ARG A 442 5.64 -10.14 -14.98
CA ARG A 442 6.82 -10.58 -14.21
C ARG A 442 7.34 -9.49 -13.29
N PHE A 443 7.10 -8.23 -13.65
CA PHE A 443 7.53 -7.04 -12.93
C PHE A 443 6.34 -6.13 -12.66
N ASP A 444 6.26 -5.56 -11.46
CA ASP A 444 5.23 -4.60 -11.09
C ASP A 444 5.69 -3.15 -11.37
N HIS A 445 7.01 -2.91 -11.40
CA HIS A 445 7.58 -1.58 -11.58
C HIS A 445 8.88 -1.62 -12.40
N LEU A 446 9.01 -0.74 -13.40
CA LEU A 446 10.23 -0.54 -14.18
C LEU A 446 10.86 0.81 -13.82
N VAL A 447 12.17 0.85 -13.61
CA VAL A 447 12.92 2.08 -13.32
C VAL A 447 14.03 2.24 -14.34
N ALA A 448 14.06 3.39 -15.00
CA ALA A 448 15.19 3.86 -15.79
C ALA A 448 15.88 4.97 -15.01
N ILE A 449 17.19 4.86 -14.82
CA ILE A 449 18.02 5.89 -14.19
C ILE A 449 19.24 6.11 -15.07
N GLU A 450 19.43 7.33 -15.56
CA GLU A 450 20.51 7.65 -16.50
C GLU A 450 20.63 6.62 -17.63
N ARG A 451 19.48 6.31 -18.23
CA ARG A 451 19.39 5.42 -19.36
C ARG A 451 19.01 6.25 -20.57
N SER A 452 19.76 6.15 -21.66
CA SER A 452 19.43 6.90 -22.88
C SER A 452 18.01 6.59 -23.38
N GLY A 453 17.25 7.65 -23.67
CA GLY A 453 15.89 7.57 -24.19
C GLY A 453 15.85 7.86 -25.69
N ARG A 454 14.96 7.18 -26.41
CA ARG A 454 14.72 7.43 -27.84
C ARG A 454 14.08 8.80 -28.03
N ALA A 455 14.60 9.58 -28.97
CA ALA A 455 14.02 10.84 -29.44
C ALA A 455 12.91 10.60 -30.49
N SER A 456 12.18 11.65 -30.86
CA SER A 456 11.02 11.56 -31.75
C SER A 456 11.33 11.04 -33.18
N ASP A 457 12.59 11.04 -33.60
CA ASP A 457 13.01 10.51 -34.89
C ASP A 457 13.48 9.04 -34.82
N GLY A 458 13.35 8.41 -33.65
CA GLY A 458 13.76 7.02 -33.44
C GLY A 458 15.26 6.84 -33.20
N ASN A 459 16.04 7.92 -33.06
CA ASN A 459 17.45 7.87 -32.67
C ASN A 459 17.65 8.12 -31.17
N TYR A 460 18.88 7.97 -30.71
CA TYR A 460 19.30 8.25 -29.34
C TYR A 460 20.41 9.28 -29.39
N TYR A 461 20.34 10.29 -28.54
CA TYR A 461 21.29 11.38 -28.54
C TYR A 461 21.84 11.61 -27.13
N ASN A 462 23.15 11.88 -27.04
CA ASN A 462 23.69 12.51 -25.83
C ASN A 462 23.40 14.02 -25.83
N ALA A 463 23.68 14.69 -24.71
CA ALA A 463 23.46 16.13 -24.57
C ALA A 463 24.17 17.01 -25.63
N ARG A 464 25.23 16.50 -26.26
CA ARG A 464 25.97 17.16 -27.36
C ARG A 464 25.33 16.93 -28.74
N LYS A 465 24.12 16.35 -28.80
CA LYS A 465 23.38 16.01 -30.04
C LYS A 465 24.12 14.96 -30.91
N ILE A 466 25.01 14.18 -30.32
CA ILE A 466 25.69 13.08 -31.03
C ILE A 466 24.77 11.85 -31.01
N ASN A 467 24.52 11.26 -32.17
CA ASN A 467 23.72 10.06 -32.28
C ASN A 467 24.49 8.84 -31.75
N ILE A 468 23.92 8.17 -30.74
CA ILE A 468 24.49 7.01 -30.05
C ILE A 468 23.69 5.72 -30.27
N LYS A 469 22.74 5.70 -31.21
CA LYS A 469 21.86 4.55 -31.48
C LYS A 469 22.58 3.22 -31.67
N HIS A 470 23.76 3.24 -32.28
CA HIS A 470 24.59 2.05 -32.50
C HIS A 470 25.16 1.44 -31.20
N LEU A 471 24.99 2.09 -30.05
CA LEU A 471 25.42 1.65 -28.73
C LEU A 471 24.23 1.38 -27.78
N VAL A 472 22.99 1.51 -28.24
CA VAL A 472 21.84 1.48 -27.34
C VAL A 472 20.84 0.45 -27.85
N ASP A 473 20.64 -0.61 -27.07
CA ASP A 473 19.58 -1.58 -27.30
C ASP A 473 18.21 -0.93 -26.98
N PRO A 474 17.14 -1.33 -27.68
CA PRO A 474 15.82 -0.69 -27.58
C PRO A 474 15.05 -1.10 -26.32
N ILE A 475 15.69 -1.02 -25.14
CA ILE A 475 15.12 -1.29 -23.81
C ILE A 475 13.89 -0.41 -23.53
N ASP A 476 13.82 0.76 -24.14
CA ASP A 476 12.68 1.66 -24.07
C ASP A 476 11.39 1.08 -24.69
N ASN A 477 11.49 0.06 -25.56
CA ASN A 477 10.33 -0.74 -25.97
C ASN A 477 9.65 -1.45 -24.79
N LEU A 478 10.40 -1.80 -23.73
CA LEU A 478 9.81 -2.36 -22.51
C LEU A 478 8.93 -1.31 -21.81
N PHE A 479 9.36 -0.04 -21.79
CA PHE A 479 8.58 1.04 -21.19
C PHE A 479 7.32 1.36 -22.00
N LEU A 480 7.41 1.32 -23.33
CA LEU A 480 6.24 1.44 -24.21
C LEU A 480 5.25 0.29 -24.00
N ALA A 481 5.72 -0.96 -23.96
CA ALA A 481 4.86 -2.11 -23.73
C ALA A 481 4.19 -2.04 -22.36
N ALA A 482 4.91 -1.63 -21.32
CA ALA A 482 4.39 -1.48 -19.96
C ALA A 482 3.16 -0.55 -19.87
N GLN A 483 3.09 0.51 -20.70
CA GLN A 483 1.92 1.41 -20.74
C GLN A 483 0.60 0.70 -21.11
N SER A 484 0.69 -0.45 -21.79
CA SER A 484 -0.45 -1.25 -22.21
C SER A 484 -0.72 -2.47 -21.31
N ILE A 485 0.13 -2.73 -20.32
CA ILE A 485 0.02 -3.89 -19.43
C ILE A 485 -0.45 -3.40 -18.06
N GLU A 486 -1.67 -3.78 -17.69
CA GLU A 486 -2.23 -3.43 -16.39
C GLU A 486 -1.35 -3.96 -15.24
N GLY A 487 -1.12 -3.11 -14.24
CA GLY A 487 -0.35 -3.47 -13.05
C GLY A 487 1.15 -3.23 -13.16
N ILE A 488 1.67 -2.83 -14.32
CA ILE A 488 3.05 -2.36 -14.46
C ILE A 488 3.07 -0.83 -14.38
N THR A 489 3.94 -0.30 -13.52
CA THR A 489 4.23 1.16 -13.45
C THR A 489 5.68 1.44 -13.83
N THR A 490 5.96 2.67 -14.24
CA THR A 490 7.26 3.06 -14.79
C THR A 490 7.80 4.34 -14.12
N THR A 491 9.10 4.42 -13.92
CA THR A 491 9.79 5.62 -13.43
C THR A 491 11.02 5.90 -14.28
N GLY A 492 11.16 7.14 -14.75
CA GLY A 492 12.41 7.68 -15.27
C GLY A 492 13.07 8.58 -14.23
N ILE A 493 14.38 8.49 -14.10
CA ILE A 493 15.23 9.36 -13.29
C ILE A 493 16.28 9.94 -14.24
N GLY A 494 16.31 11.25 -14.38
CA GLY A 494 17.17 11.94 -15.35
C GLY A 494 17.50 13.37 -14.94
N ASP A 495 18.54 13.92 -15.58
CA ASP A 495 19.07 15.25 -15.32
C ASP A 495 19.26 16.12 -16.59
N GLY A 496 18.96 15.55 -17.78
CA GLY A 496 19.18 16.18 -19.09
C GLY A 496 17.93 16.23 -19.97
N GLY A 497 16.94 15.38 -19.72
CA GLY A 497 15.72 15.27 -20.52
C GLY A 497 15.82 14.36 -21.74
N ASN A 498 17.01 13.81 -22.00
CA ASN A 498 17.28 12.80 -23.04
C ASN A 498 17.35 11.37 -22.45
N GLU A 499 17.00 11.22 -21.18
CA GLU A 499 16.92 9.95 -20.49
C GLU A 499 15.54 9.31 -20.64
N LEU A 500 15.49 7.99 -20.60
CA LEU A 500 14.28 7.18 -20.72
C LEU A 500 13.30 7.53 -19.59
N GLY A 501 12.07 7.84 -19.96
CA GLY A 501 11.01 8.29 -19.06
C GLY A 501 10.82 9.81 -19.06
N MET A 502 11.81 10.58 -19.53
CA MET A 502 11.73 12.05 -19.61
C MET A 502 10.79 12.54 -20.71
N GLY A 503 10.20 11.65 -21.51
CA GLY A 503 9.10 11.99 -22.42
C GLY A 503 7.92 12.67 -21.71
N LYS A 504 7.76 12.43 -20.39
CA LYS A 504 6.76 13.11 -19.56
C LYS A 504 6.98 14.63 -19.46
N VAL A 505 8.23 15.10 -19.56
CA VAL A 505 8.63 16.52 -19.50
C VAL A 505 9.13 17.04 -20.85
N LYS A 506 8.90 16.30 -21.94
CA LYS A 506 9.44 16.55 -23.29
C LYS A 506 9.30 18.00 -23.75
N GLU A 507 8.12 18.60 -23.60
CA GLU A 507 7.89 19.97 -24.07
C GLU A 507 8.69 21.01 -23.27
N ALA A 508 8.90 20.77 -21.97
CA ALA A 508 9.80 21.60 -21.17
C ALA A 508 11.27 21.39 -21.57
N VAL A 509 11.67 20.16 -21.90
CA VAL A 509 13.02 19.85 -22.40
C VAL A 509 13.31 20.61 -23.68
N LYS A 510 12.42 20.53 -24.68
CA LYS A 510 12.56 21.27 -25.95
C LYS A 510 12.78 22.76 -25.74
N LYS A 511 12.02 23.34 -24.82
CA LYS A 511 12.00 24.79 -24.59
C LYS A 511 13.19 25.30 -23.77
N HIS A 512 13.67 24.50 -22.82
CA HIS A 512 14.56 24.99 -21.76
C HIS A 512 15.94 24.32 -21.74
N ILE A 513 16.09 23.15 -22.34
CA ILE A 513 17.36 22.42 -22.39
C ILE A 513 18.07 22.69 -23.70
N THR A 514 19.39 22.87 -23.64
CA THR A 514 20.23 23.04 -24.83
C THR A 514 20.11 21.83 -25.74
N ASN A 515 19.88 22.05 -27.04
CA ASN A 515 19.58 21.00 -28.04
C ASN A 515 18.28 20.22 -27.79
N GLY A 516 17.41 20.66 -26.87
CA GLY A 516 16.18 19.98 -26.48
C GLY A 516 15.27 19.60 -27.65
N ASP A 517 15.19 20.44 -28.68
CA ASP A 517 14.40 20.17 -29.91
C ASP A 517 14.81 18.89 -30.64
N THR A 518 16.03 18.39 -30.41
CA THR A 518 16.52 17.13 -30.99
C THR A 518 16.65 16.02 -29.95
N ILE A 519 17.20 16.33 -28.77
CA ILE A 519 17.61 15.28 -27.83
C ILE A 519 16.47 14.82 -26.91
N ALA A 520 15.37 15.57 -26.80
CA ALA A 520 14.30 15.26 -25.87
C ALA A 520 13.78 13.83 -26.08
N CYS A 521 13.75 13.05 -25.00
CA CYS A 521 13.19 11.72 -25.02
C CYS A 521 11.70 11.77 -25.41
N ASP A 522 11.26 10.82 -26.21
CA ASP A 522 9.88 10.67 -26.65
C ASP A 522 9.07 9.78 -25.70
N ILE A 523 9.76 8.89 -24.98
CA ILE A 523 9.15 7.85 -24.17
C ILE A 523 8.88 8.38 -22.76
N ALA A 524 7.61 8.54 -22.43
CA ALA A 524 7.16 8.95 -21.10
C ALA A 524 7.06 7.76 -20.14
N ALA A 525 7.51 7.98 -18.91
CA ALA A 525 7.21 7.11 -17.78
C ALA A 525 6.00 7.65 -16.99
N ASP A 526 5.40 6.82 -16.14
CA ASP A 526 4.34 7.24 -15.22
C ASP A 526 4.84 8.26 -14.22
N PHE A 527 6.12 8.13 -13.81
CA PHE A 527 6.82 9.07 -12.98
C PHE A 527 8.15 9.54 -13.60
N ALA A 528 8.47 10.82 -13.48
CA ALA A 528 9.72 11.43 -13.93
C ALA A 528 10.37 12.19 -12.77
N ILE A 529 11.36 11.58 -12.13
CA ILE A 529 12.15 12.20 -11.07
C ILE A 529 13.28 12.98 -11.73
N ILE A 530 13.27 14.29 -11.53
CA ILE A 530 14.28 15.19 -12.06
C ILE A 530 15.29 15.49 -10.96
N ALA A 531 16.57 15.28 -11.24
CA ALA A 531 17.67 15.57 -10.31
C ALA A 531 18.79 16.34 -11.02
N GLY A 532 19.66 17.00 -10.26
CA GLY A 532 20.88 17.62 -10.75
C GLY A 532 21.90 16.65 -11.31
N VAL A 533 21.86 15.42 -10.81
CA VAL A 533 22.67 14.25 -11.19
C VAL A 533 21.76 13.06 -10.95
N SER A 534 21.62 12.15 -11.91
CA SER A 534 20.67 11.03 -11.84
C SER A 534 20.94 10.12 -10.62
N ASN A 535 22.20 9.92 -10.26
CA ASN A 535 22.61 9.24 -9.03
C ASN A 535 21.95 9.79 -7.76
N TRP A 536 21.84 11.13 -7.65
CA TRP A 536 21.18 11.77 -6.50
C TRP A 536 19.69 11.42 -6.45
N GLY A 537 19.02 11.37 -7.61
CA GLY A 537 17.65 10.88 -7.70
C GLY A 537 17.51 9.45 -7.18
N GLY A 538 18.42 8.55 -7.56
CA GLY A 538 18.47 7.19 -7.03
C GLY A 538 18.68 7.11 -5.51
N TYR A 539 19.56 7.96 -4.95
CA TYR A 539 19.74 8.07 -3.49
C TYR A 539 18.49 8.58 -2.79
N ALA A 540 17.83 9.59 -3.35
CA ALA A 540 16.59 10.13 -2.80
C ALA A 540 15.47 9.08 -2.80
N VAL A 541 15.37 8.24 -3.83
CA VAL A 541 14.43 7.09 -3.83
C VAL A 541 14.76 6.11 -2.71
N ALA A 542 16.03 5.76 -2.50
CA ALA A 542 16.43 4.88 -1.40
C ALA A 542 16.06 5.47 -0.02
N CYS A 543 16.31 6.77 0.18
CA CYS A 543 15.93 7.50 1.39
C CYS A 543 14.40 7.58 1.57
N ALA A 544 13.65 7.86 0.51
CA ALA A 544 12.20 7.94 0.54
C ALA A 544 11.56 6.58 0.89
N LEU A 545 12.06 5.48 0.31
CA LEU A 545 11.64 4.12 0.65
C LEU A 545 11.91 3.76 2.11
N TYR A 546 13.04 4.21 2.67
CA TYR A 546 13.34 4.07 4.10
C TYR A 546 12.32 4.84 4.97
N LEU A 547 12.06 6.10 4.65
CA LEU A 547 11.08 6.93 5.35
C LEU A 547 9.66 6.33 5.30
N LEU A 548 9.25 5.84 4.14
CA LEU A 548 7.96 5.18 3.94
C LEU A 548 7.84 3.90 4.78
N ASN A 549 8.90 3.09 4.86
CA ASN A 549 8.89 1.87 5.69
C ASN A 549 8.76 2.19 7.19
N ASN A 550 9.24 3.36 7.64
CA ASN A 550 9.13 3.81 9.03
C ASN A 550 7.88 4.67 9.30
N CYS A 551 7.03 4.90 8.30
CA CYS A 551 5.77 5.61 8.46
C CYS A 551 4.66 4.62 8.88
N GLU A 552 4.19 4.67 10.13
CA GLU A 552 3.16 3.73 10.66
C GLU A 552 1.90 3.68 9.76
N ILE A 553 1.45 4.83 9.26
CA ILE A 553 0.28 4.92 8.38
C ILE A 553 0.50 4.12 7.10
N HIS A 554 1.66 4.32 6.46
CA HIS A 554 1.99 3.66 5.20
C HIS A 554 2.27 2.18 5.40
N GLU A 555 3.04 1.82 6.41
CA GLU A 555 3.37 0.44 6.78
C GLU A 555 2.09 -0.38 7.03
N ARG A 556 1.18 0.16 7.85
CA ARG A 556 -0.11 -0.48 8.15
C ARG A 556 -0.94 -0.67 6.89
N TYR A 557 -0.95 0.33 6.00
CA TYR A 557 -1.68 0.26 4.74
C TYR A 557 -1.11 -0.81 3.79
N LEU A 558 0.22 -0.89 3.66
CA LEU A 558 0.88 -1.90 2.82
C LEU A 558 0.58 -3.33 3.28
N ARG A 559 0.64 -3.60 4.58
CA ARG A 559 0.31 -4.91 5.15
C ARG A 559 -1.19 -5.19 5.27
N LYS A 560 -2.04 -4.28 4.78
CA LYS A 560 -3.51 -4.39 4.85
C LYS A 560 -4.05 -4.57 6.28
N ALA A 561 -3.37 -3.94 7.25
CA ALA A 561 -3.64 -4.05 8.68
C ALA A 561 -3.61 -5.49 9.26
N VAL A 562 -3.00 -6.42 8.53
CA VAL A 562 -2.77 -7.81 8.93
C VAL A 562 -1.30 -7.97 9.35
N GLY A 563 -1.02 -8.84 10.30
CA GLY A 563 0.32 -9.07 10.82
C GLY A 563 0.80 -8.01 11.81
N PHE A 564 2.06 -8.15 12.19
CA PHE A 564 2.74 -7.26 13.12
C PHE A 564 3.38 -6.09 12.36
N PRO A 565 3.51 -4.91 12.99
CA PRO A 565 4.37 -3.86 12.46
C PRO A 565 5.76 -4.43 12.16
N ARG A 566 6.33 -4.09 11.00
CA ARG A 566 7.71 -4.46 10.69
C ARG A 566 8.63 -3.92 11.78
N ASN A 567 9.37 -4.80 12.45
CA ASN A 567 10.35 -4.39 13.46
C ASN A 567 11.31 -3.37 12.84
N THR A 568 11.35 -2.17 13.40
CA THR A 568 12.30 -1.10 13.05
C THR A 568 13.73 -1.43 13.47
N GLU A 569 13.94 -2.52 14.23
CA GLU A 569 15.24 -2.97 14.74
C GLU A 569 16.16 -3.66 13.71
N GLY A 570 15.90 -3.48 12.42
CA GLY A 570 16.80 -3.99 11.39
C GLY A 570 17.97 -3.05 11.16
N ASN A 571 19.10 -3.25 11.86
CA ASN A 571 20.42 -2.67 11.48
C ASN A 571 20.68 -2.80 9.96
N TYR A 572 20.09 -3.80 9.31
CA TYR A 572 20.17 -3.97 7.87
C TYR A 572 19.49 -2.85 7.06
N LEU A 573 18.27 -2.44 7.37
CA LEU A 573 17.56 -1.45 6.54
C LEU A 573 18.26 -0.08 6.57
N ALA A 574 18.64 0.38 7.77
CA ALA A 574 19.41 1.61 7.93
C ALA A 574 20.81 1.49 7.28
N SER A 575 21.49 0.34 7.43
CA SER A 575 22.77 0.11 6.75
C SER A 575 22.65 -0.03 5.24
N SER A 576 21.45 -0.17 4.66
CA SER A 576 21.22 -0.15 3.20
C SER A 576 21.04 1.25 2.62
N LEU A 577 20.95 2.30 3.44
CA LEU A 577 20.97 3.68 2.96
C LEU A 577 22.25 3.99 2.18
N PRO A 578 22.22 4.98 1.26
CA PRO A 578 23.41 5.51 0.63
C PRO A 578 24.37 6.03 1.71
N ALA A 579 25.68 5.87 1.50
CA ALA A 579 26.69 6.34 2.44
C ALA A 579 27.93 6.77 1.68
N VAL A 580 28.60 7.82 2.16
CA VAL A 580 29.79 8.38 1.51
C VAL A 580 30.82 7.29 1.24
N LYS A 581 31.07 6.39 2.20
CA LYS A 581 32.06 5.31 2.01
C LYS A 581 31.65 4.29 0.95
N LYS A 582 30.36 3.95 0.86
CA LYS A 582 29.86 3.03 -0.17
C LYS A 582 30.00 3.66 -1.55
N GLU A 583 29.65 4.93 -1.66
CA GLU A 583 29.76 5.67 -2.92
C GLU A 583 31.22 5.82 -3.36
N GLU A 584 32.12 6.15 -2.45
CA GLU A 584 33.55 6.22 -2.72
C GLU A 584 34.07 4.89 -3.28
N ASN A 585 33.68 3.78 -2.66
CA ASN A 585 34.10 2.44 -3.09
C ASN A 585 33.50 2.08 -4.46
N LEU A 586 32.25 2.45 -4.72
CA LEU A 586 31.55 2.17 -5.97
C LEU A 586 32.10 3.02 -7.12
N LEU A 587 32.32 4.31 -6.91
CA LEU A 587 32.91 5.17 -7.93
C LEU A 587 34.36 4.77 -8.22
N SER A 588 35.12 4.34 -7.20
CA SER A 588 36.46 3.77 -7.39
C SER A 588 36.40 2.49 -8.23
N LEU A 589 35.37 1.66 -8.04
CA LEU A 589 35.13 0.47 -8.85
C LEU A 589 34.83 0.83 -10.31
N LEU A 590 33.97 1.83 -10.56
CA LEU A 590 33.67 2.33 -11.91
C LEU A 590 34.93 2.82 -12.62
N VAL A 591 35.73 3.63 -11.94
CA VAL A 591 37.04 4.11 -12.42
C VAL A 591 37.98 2.95 -12.74
N ALA A 592 38.03 1.92 -11.88
CA ALA A 592 38.84 0.72 -12.13
C ALA A 592 38.35 -0.10 -13.33
N GLN A 593 37.06 -0.04 -13.67
CA GLN A 593 36.47 -0.63 -14.88
C GLN A 593 36.61 0.27 -16.12
N GLY A 594 37.25 1.44 -16.01
CA GLY A 594 37.47 2.35 -17.15
C GLY A 594 36.29 3.28 -17.45
N VAL A 595 35.25 3.30 -16.61
CA VAL A 595 34.08 4.18 -16.75
C VAL A 595 34.45 5.62 -16.40
N ARG A 596 34.02 6.58 -17.22
CA ARG A 596 34.49 7.98 -17.18
C ARG A 596 33.36 8.94 -16.83
N SER A 597 33.71 10.12 -16.36
CA SER A 597 32.74 11.21 -16.17
C SER A 597 32.17 11.67 -17.51
N GLY A 598 30.86 11.70 -17.68
CA GLY A 598 30.21 12.02 -18.96
C GLY A 598 30.55 13.38 -19.53
N LYS A 599 30.70 14.36 -18.63
CA LYS A 599 31.01 15.74 -19.01
C LYS A 599 32.46 15.93 -19.46
N THR A 600 33.43 15.42 -18.69
CA THR A 600 34.86 15.70 -18.92
C THR A 600 35.59 14.61 -19.70
N GLY A 601 35.12 13.36 -19.65
CA GLY A 601 35.86 12.19 -20.16
C GLY A 601 37.00 11.73 -19.26
N ASN A 602 37.17 12.36 -18.09
CA ASN A 602 38.21 11.99 -17.15
C ASN A 602 37.92 10.63 -16.51
N LEU A 603 38.98 9.86 -16.34
CA LEU A 603 38.98 8.64 -15.52
C LEU A 603 39.36 9.01 -14.09
N ALA A 604 38.41 9.60 -13.36
CA ALA A 604 38.63 10.17 -12.05
C ALA A 604 37.38 10.02 -11.17
N MET A 605 37.54 10.27 -9.87
CA MET A 605 36.47 10.27 -8.88
C MET A 605 35.54 11.49 -9.06
N GLU A 606 34.81 11.52 -10.17
CA GLU A 606 33.84 12.55 -10.53
C GLU A 606 32.64 11.97 -11.29
N VAL A 607 31.51 12.66 -11.18
CA VAL A 607 30.27 12.39 -11.94
C VAL A 607 29.84 13.72 -12.54
N ASP A 608 29.51 13.74 -13.83
CA ASP A 608 29.15 14.98 -14.56
C ASP A 608 30.15 16.15 -14.46
N GLY A 609 31.44 15.83 -14.29
CA GLY A 609 32.47 16.83 -14.09
C GLY A 609 32.43 17.51 -12.72
N LEU A 610 31.68 16.96 -11.77
CA LEU A 610 31.65 17.37 -10.38
C LEU A 610 32.51 16.40 -9.54
N PRO A 611 33.39 16.92 -8.68
CA PRO A 611 34.26 16.07 -7.87
C PRO A 611 33.47 15.28 -6.84
N PHE A 612 33.84 14.03 -6.58
CA PHE A 612 33.21 13.21 -5.54
C PHE A 612 33.22 13.92 -4.17
N TYR A 613 34.42 14.30 -3.71
CA TYR A 613 34.60 15.01 -2.46
C TYR A 613 34.08 16.44 -2.52
N ASN A 614 33.36 16.87 -1.49
CA ASN A 614 32.74 18.19 -1.33
C ASN A 614 31.56 18.49 -2.28
N THR A 615 31.12 17.51 -3.10
CA THR A 615 29.90 17.67 -3.92
C THR A 615 28.98 16.46 -3.75
N HIS A 616 29.38 15.29 -4.25
CA HIS A 616 28.55 14.08 -4.11
C HIS A 616 28.56 13.56 -2.67
N SER A 617 29.71 13.61 -1.97
CA SER A 617 29.80 13.27 -0.55
C SER A 617 28.85 14.10 0.31
N ASP A 618 28.79 15.41 0.04
CA ASP A 618 28.02 16.37 0.82
C ASP A 618 26.53 16.23 0.52
N MET A 619 26.17 15.93 -0.74
CA MET A 619 24.80 15.57 -1.10
C MET A 619 24.34 14.31 -0.35
N ILE A 620 25.15 13.26 -0.30
CA ILE A 620 24.81 12.04 0.44
C ILE A 620 24.61 12.35 1.93
N GLN A 621 25.51 13.12 2.54
CA GLN A 621 25.36 13.54 3.95
C GLN A 621 24.09 14.36 4.18
N ARG A 622 23.76 15.28 3.26
CA ARG A 622 22.53 16.07 3.32
C ARG A 622 21.28 15.19 3.24
N LEU A 623 21.23 14.25 2.30
CA LEU A 623 20.08 13.33 2.16
C LEU A 623 19.93 12.44 3.41
N LEU A 624 21.04 11.95 3.96
CA LEU A 624 21.04 11.20 5.23
C LEU A 624 20.53 12.03 6.40
N ALA A 625 20.93 13.31 6.51
CA ALA A 625 20.47 14.22 7.57
C ALA A 625 18.97 14.56 7.47
N LEU A 626 18.38 14.55 6.27
CA LEU A 626 16.93 14.69 6.09
C LEU A 626 16.17 13.39 6.43
N THR A 627 16.83 12.26 6.22
CA THR A 627 16.25 10.92 6.39
C THR A 627 16.20 10.47 7.84
N MET A 628 17.34 10.56 8.54
CA MET A 628 17.52 10.17 9.94
C MET A 628 17.08 11.29 10.88
#